data_AF-A0A2V1AYG3-F1
#
_entry.id   AF-A0A2V1AYG3-F1
#
_cell.length_a   1.000
_cell.length_b   1.000
_cell.length_c   1.000
_cell.angle_alpha   90.00
_cell.angle_beta   90.00
_cell.angle_gamma   90.00
#
_symmetry.space_group_name_H-M   'P 1'
#
loop_
_entity.id
_entity.type
_entity.pdbx_description
1 polymer ?
#
loop_
_entity_poly.entity_id
_entity_poly.type
_entity_poly.pdbx_seq_one_letter_code
_entity_poly.pdbx_strand_id
1 'polypeptide(L)'
;MFIAVSGTLASGKSEVVRYLTFQGFTLVSIESQGDQNGASKPNENGTGALNGNGTHHKGPSALDQQIFPSFDALLNHVTENWRSNYVLSHIDHSETLKALQKRPFFLHLSIDAPLTLRFQRHQLKNGEKALSRSEFIEQSDDLLFNAANPLLEINNQAHIKIINTSTSLKDLYVKLSELDLLNQERLRPTWDSYFMRLADLAALRSNCMKRRVGCVIVKDNRVVATGYNGTPRNLTNCNEGGSEQPYLHAYVYTRKKMHYLKSEETV
;
A
#
# COMPACT_ATOMS: atom_id res chain seq x y z
N MET A 1 -3.33 -12.09 1.62
CA MET A 1 -3.21 -10.60 1.65
C MET A 1 -3.99 -10.02 0.49
N PHE A 2 -4.70 -8.91 0.66
CA PHE A 2 -5.41 -8.27 -0.44
C PHE A 2 -4.84 -6.88 -0.71
N ILE A 3 -4.25 -6.67 -1.89
CA ILE A 3 -3.67 -5.38 -2.28
C ILE A 3 -4.55 -4.74 -3.34
N ALA A 4 -4.90 -3.47 -3.19
CA ALA A 4 -5.41 -2.68 -4.31
C ALA A 4 -4.40 -1.62 -4.73
N VAL A 5 -4.31 -1.38 -6.04
CA VAL A 5 -3.37 -0.43 -6.63
C VAL A 5 -4.14 0.73 -7.27
N SER A 6 -3.84 1.95 -6.88
CA SER A 6 -4.31 3.18 -7.54
C SER A 6 -3.12 4.00 -8.04
N GLY A 7 -3.37 4.98 -8.90
CA GLY A 7 -2.29 5.82 -9.40
C GLY A 7 -2.65 6.66 -10.60
N THR A 8 -1.80 7.65 -10.87
CA THR A 8 -1.96 8.58 -11.99
C THR A 8 -1.74 7.90 -13.35
N LEU A 9 -2.21 8.56 -14.41
CA LEU A 9 -2.02 8.09 -15.78
C LEU A 9 -0.54 7.87 -16.10
N ALA A 10 -0.21 6.70 -16.63
CA ALA A 10 1.15 6.29 -17.01
C ALA A 10 2.21 6.29 -15.86
N SER A 11 1.77 6.16 -14.60
CA SER A 11 2.68 6.06 -13.45
C SER A 11 3.41 4.70 -13.31
N GLY A 12 2.94 3.66 -14.00
CA GLY A 12 3.47 2.30 -13.91
C GLY A 12 2.59 1.31 -13.13
N LYS A 13 1.34 1.69 -12.81
CA LYS A 13 0.35 0.82 -12.15
C LYS A 13 0.27 -0.60 -12.72
N SER A 14 0.15 -0.74 -14.04
CA SER A 14 0.05 -2.06 -14.69
C SER A 14 1.27 -2.94 -14.42
N GLU A 15 2.46 -2.33 -14.32
CA GLU A 15 3.70 -3.07 -14.04
C GLU A 15 3.84 -3.44 -12.57
N VAL A 16 3.30 -2.64 -11.66
CA VAL A 16 3.18 -3.02 -10.24
C VAL A 16 2.24 -4.20 -10.06
N VAL A 17 1.09 -4.19 -10.73
CA VAL A 17 0.16 -5.33 -10.72
C VAL A 17 0.84 -6.57 -11.29
N ARG A 18 1.53 -6.45 -12.43
CA ARG A 18 2.31 -7.55 -13.02
C ARG A 18 3.41 -8.07 -12.09
N TYR A 19 4.10 -7.16 -11.39
CA TYR A 19 5.09 -7.56 -10.39
C TYR A 19 4.45 -8.39 -9.27
N LEU A 20 3.31 -7.95 -8.74
CA LEU A 20 2.58 -8.67 -7.69
C LEU A 20 2.08 -10.04 -8.18
N THR A 21 1.60 -10.14 -9.42
CA THR A 21 1.20 -11.44 -9.97
C THR A 21 2.38 -12.40 -10.12
N PHE A 22 3.57 -11.91 -10.48
CA PHE A 22 4.80 -12.73 -10.43
C PHE A 22 5.17 -13.17 -9.01
N GLN A 23 4.79 -12.41 -7.98
CA GLN A 23 4.95 -12.80 -6.57
C GLN A 23 3.82 -13.74 -6.07
N GLY A 24 2.97 -14.24 -6.97
CA GLY A 24 1.92 -15.20 -6.65
C GLY A 24 0.58 -14.58 -6.21
N PHE A 25 0.34 -13.31 -6.53
CA PHE A 25 -0.99 -12.71 -6.34
C PHE A 25 -1.92 -13.04 -7.51
N THR A 26 -3.15 -13.41 -7.21
CA THR A 26 -4.20 -13.57 -8.22
C THR A 26 -4.79 -12.20 -8.56
N LEU A 27 -4.84 -11.84 -9.84
CA LEU A 27 -5.47 -10.61 -10.29
C LEU A 27 -7.00 -10.78 -10.20
N VAL A 28 -7.65 -9.87 -9.49
CA VAL A 28 -9.11 -9.80 -9.38
C VAL A 28 -9.62 -8.52 -10.01
N SER A 29 -10.75 -8.59 -10.70
CA SER A 29 -11.40 -7.44 -11.33
C SER A 29 -12.91 -7.58 -11.32
N ILE A 30 -13.60 -6.46 -11.45
CA ILE A 30 -15.05 -6.43 -11.65
C ILE A 30 -15.30 -6.40 -13.16
N GLU A 31 -16.32 -7.13 -13.61
CA GLU A 31 -16.78 -7.05 -15.00
C GLU A 31 -17.23 -5.62 -15.30
N SER A 32 -16.55 -4.96 -16.24
CA SER A 32 -16.98 -3.64 -16.68
C SER A 32 -18.23 -3.85 -17.53
N GLN A 33 -19.38 -3.34 -17.10
CA GLN A 33 -20.55 -3.24 -17.97
C GLN A 33 -20.15 -2.31 -19.13
N GLY A 34 -20.00 -2.89 -20.32
CA GLY A 34 -19.17 -2.33 -21.38
C GLY A 34 -19.51 -0.90 -21.80
N ASP A 35 -18.46 -0.09 -21.96
CA ASP A 35 -18.43 0.95 -22.99
C ASP A 35 -18.46 0.25 -24.36
N GLN A 36 -19.68 0.06 -24.88
CA GLN A 36 -19.93 -0.19 -26.30
C GLN A 36 -19.63 1.11 -27.06
N ASN A 37 -18.38 1.31 -27.46
CA ASN A 37 -18.07 2.18 -28.59
C ASN A 37 -16.83 1.70 -29.34
N GLY A 38 -17.10 0.96 -30.43
CA GLY A 38 -16.31 1.04 -31.66
C GLY A 38 -15.15 0.07 -31.84
N ALA A 39 -15.44 -1.18 -32.23
CA ALA A 39 -14.64 -1.88 -33.22
C ALA A 39 -15.49 -2.92 -33.96
N SER A 40 -15.88 -2.53 -35.16
CA SER A 40 -16.59 -3.29 -36.17
C SER A 40 -15.87 -4.59 -36.56
N LYS A 41 -16.67 -5.61 -36.92
CA LYS A 41 -16.23 -6.82 -37.63
C LYS A 41 -15.38 -6.49 -38.87
N PRO A 42 -14.61 -7.47 -39.35
CA PRO A 42 -14.90 -7.95 -40.71
C PRO A 42 -15.04 -9.48 -40.79
N ASN A 43 -16.01 -9.89 -41.62
CA ASN A 43 -16.05 -11.18 -42.31
C ASN A 43 -14.87 -11.24 -43.31
N GLU A 44 -14.27 -12.43 -43.51
CA GLU A 44 -14.26 -13.10 -44.83
C GLU A 44 -13.61 -14.49 -44.79
N ASN A 45 -14.12 -15.35 -45.68
CA ASN A 45 -13.85 -16.77 -45.86
C ASN A 45 -12.47 -17.07 -46.49
N GLY A 46 -11.92 -18.27 -46.27
CA GLY A 46 -10.85 -18.81 -47.12
C GLY A 46 -10.18 -20.08 -46.59
N THR A 47 -10.53 -21.22 -47.18
CA THR A 47 -9.96 -22.57 -47.03
C THR A 47 -8.47 -22.68 -47.37
N GLY A 48 -7.72 -23.54 -46.66
CA GLY A 48 -6.43 -24.06 -47.13
C GLY A 48 -5.53 -24.65 -46.04
N ALA A 49 -5.34 -25.98 -46.04
CA ALA A 49 -4.41 -26.71 -45.19
C ALA A 49 -2.94 -26.55 -45.63
N LEU A 50 -1.98 -26.58 -44.69
CA LEU A 50 -0.80 -27.48 -44.66
C LEU A 50 0.22 -27.09 -43.57
N ASN A 51 0.93 -28.12 -43.10
CA ASN A 51 1.93 -28.20 -42.02
C ASN A 51 3.08 -27.20 -42.06
N GLY A 52 3.58 -26.85 -40.86
CA GLY A 52 4.92 -26.32 -40.64
C GLY A 52 5.31 -26.32 -39.17
N ASN A 53 6.14 -27.27 -38.75
CA ASN A 53 6.79 -27.31 -37.45
C ASN A 53 7.61 -26.03 -37.22
N GLY A 54 7.21 -25.24 -36.24
CA GLY A 54 8.00 -24.17 -35.66
C GLY A 54 7.82 -24.20 -34.15
N THR A 55 8.89 -24.53 -33.43
CA THR A 55 8.98 -24.40 -31.97
C THR A 55 8.83 -22.93 -31.59
N HIS A 56 7.58 -22.48 -31.48
CA HIS A 56 7.27 -21.22 -30.84
C HIS A 56 7.45 -21.40 -29.34
N HIS A 57 8.50 -20.78 -28.80
CA HIS A 57 8.56 -20.44 -27.39
C HIS A 57 7.25 -19.72 -27.04
N LYS A 58 6.35 -20.44 -26.34
CA LYS A 58 5.20 -19.85 -25.69
C LYS A 58 5.74 -18.82 -24.69
N GLY A 59 5.64 -17.54 -25.03
CA GLY A 59 5.76 -16.46 -24.07
C GLY A 59 4.75 -16.66 -22.92
N PRO A 60 5.00 -16.07 -21.74
CA PRO A 60 4.19 -16.31 -20.56
C PRO A 60 2.73 -15.96 -20.86
N SER A 61 1.86 -16.95 -20.66
CA SER A 61 0.43 -16.91 -20.94
C SER A 61 -0.28 -15.84 -20.09
N ALA A 62 -1.47 -15.45 -20.55
CA ALA A 62 -2.40 -14.54 -19.90
C ALA A 62 -2.36 -14.64 -18.37
N LEU A 63 -2.27 -13.49 -17.69
CA LEU A 63 -2.40 -13.41 -16.24
C LEU A 63 -3.66 -14.15 -15.81
N ASP A 64 -3.53 -15.11 -14.88
CA ASP A 64 -4.69 -15.76 -14.26
C ASP A 64 -5.52 -14.69 -13.54
N GLN A 65 -6.58 -14.25 -14.22
CA GLN A 65 -7.46 -13.17 -13.82
C GLN A 65 -8.82 -13.76 -13.45
N GLN A 66 -9.28 -13.43 -12.24
CA GLN A 66 -10.63 -13.75 -11.79
C GLN A 66 -11.53 -12.53 -11.95
N ILE A 67 -12.59 -12.70 -12.72
CA ILE A 67 -13.57 -11.64 -13.02
C ILE A 67 -14.81 -11.92 -12.18
N PHE A 68 -15.30 -10.88 -11.49
CA PHE A 68 -16.48 -10.95 -10.64
C PHE A 68 -17.61 -10.07 -11.20
N PRO A 69 -18.88 -10.49 -11.08
CA PRO A 69 -20.02 -9.75 -11.65
C PRO A 69 -20.34 -8.46 -10.91
N SER A 70 -19.89 -8.31 -9.66
CA SER A 70 -20.10 -7.11 -8.84
C SER A 70 -19.00 -6.93 -7.81
N PHE A 71 -18.90 -5.70 -7.26
CA PHE A 71 -17.98 -5.42 -6.15
C PHE A 71 -18.29 -6.27 -4.92
N ASP A 72 -19.57 -6.49 -4.59
CA ASP A 72 -19.96 -7.31 -3.44
C ASP A 72 -19.56 -8.77 -3.60
N ALA A 73 -19.71 -9.32 -4.82
CA ALA A 73 -19.28 -10.69 -5.11
C ALA A 73 -17.75 -10.84 -4.95
N LEU A 74 -16.99 -9.86 -5.46
CA LEU A 74 -15.54 -9.80 -5.28
C LEU A 74 -15.18 -9.71 -3.79
N LEU A 75 -15.80 -8.77 -3.07
CA LEU A 75 -15.51 -8.50 -1.66
C LEU A 75 -15.83 -9.73 -0.78
N ASN A 76 -16.94 -10.42 -1.04
CA ASN A 76 -17.29 -11.66 -0.34
C ASN A 76 -16.25 -12.75 -0.62
N HIS A 77 -15.90 -12.97 -1.89
CA HIS A 77 -14.92 -13.98 -2.27
C HIS A 77 -13.56 -13.77 -1.59
N VAL A 78 -12.99 -12.56 -1.65
CA VAL A 78 -11.68 -12.28 -1.03
C VAL A 78 -11.75 -12.32 0.50
N THR A 79 -12.93 -12.08 1.09
CA THR A 79 -13.14 -12.16 2.55
C THR A 79 -13.21 -13.61 3.02
N GLU A 80 -13.93 -14.48 2.31
CA GLU A 80 -13.97 -15.92 2.60
C GLU A 80 -12.59 -16.57 2.40
N ASN A 81 -11.85 -16.10 1.40
CA ASN A 81 -10.53 -16.60 1.03
C ASN A 81 -9.38 -15.71 1.54
N TRP A 82 -9.54 -15.05 2.69
CA TRP A 82 -8.60 -14.03 3.19
C TRP A 82 -7.13 -14.48 3.34
N ARG A 83 -6.88 -15.79 3.42
CA ARG A 83 -5.53 -16.37 3.47
C ARG A 83 -4.80 -16.36 2.13
N SER A 84 -5.53 -16.27 1.03
CA SER A 84 -4.99 -16.19 -0.34
C SER A 84 -4.52 -14.77 -0.66
N ASN A 85 -3.69 -14.64 -1.72
CA ASN A 85 -3.14 -13.37 -2.16
C ASN A 85 -3.88 -12.85 -3.39
N TYR A 86 -4.46 -11.66 -3.27
CA TYR A 86 -5.24 -11.03 -4.33
C TYR A 86 -4.74 -9.63 -4.62
N VAL A 87 -4.75 -9.24 -5.89
CA VAL A 87 -4.46 -7.87 -6.33
C VAL A 87 -5.62 -7.30 -7.14
N LEU A 88 -6.10 -6.12 -6.77
CA LEU A 88 -7.09 -5.34 -7.51
C LEU A 88 -6.37 -4.19 -8.23
N SER A 89 -6.55 -4.10 -9.55
CA SER A 89 -5.80 -3.18 -10.41
C SER A 89 -6.37 -1.74 -10.47
N HIS A 90 -7.60 -1.53 -10.01
CA HIS A 90 -8.26 -0.23 -10.08
C HIS A 90 -9.26 -0.03 -8.93
N ILE A 91 -9.37 1.21 -8.47
CA ILE A 91 -10.34 1.65 -7.46
C ILE A 91 -10.89 2.98 -7.96
N ASP A 92 -12.19 3.01 -8.21
CA ASP A 92 -12.81 4.06 -9.04
C ASP A 92 -13.64 5.01 -8.18
N HIS A 93 -14.01 4.56 -6.98
CA HIS A 93 -14.84 5.29 -6.04
C HIS A 93 -14.30 5.20 -4.61
N SER A 94 -14.50 6.26 -3.84
CA SER A 94 -14.08 6.33 -2.43
C SER A 94 -14.86 5.36 -1.55
N GLU A 95 -16.10 5.02 -1.91
CA GLU A 95 -16.92 4.03 -1.21
C GLU A 95 -16.33 2.62 -1.28
N THR A 96 -15.87 2.22 -2.47
CA THR A 96 -15.14 0.97 -2.71
C THR A 96 -13.90 0.91 -1.81
N LEU A 97 -13.10 1.97 -1.77
CA LEU A 97 -11.93 2.04 -0.89
C LEU A 97 -12.30 1.88 0.59
N LYS A 98 -13.33 2.60 1.06
CA LYS A 98 -13.80 2.53 2.45
C LYS A 98 -14.29 1.14 2.82
N ALA A 99 -14.97 0.44 1.92
CA ALA A 99 -15.42 -0.93 2.14
C ALA A 99 -14.23 -1.90 2.25
N LEU A 100 -13.21 -1.73 1.39
CA LEU A 100 -11.99 -2.53 1.41
C LEU A 100 -11.15 -2.30 2.68
N GLN A 101 -11.01 -1.03 3.12
CA GLN A 101 -10.26 -0.65 4.32
C GLN A 101 -10.80 -1.26 5.62
N LYS A 102 -12.07 -1.67 5.66
CA LYS A 102 -12.64 -2.38 6.81
C LYS A 102 -12.04 -3.79 6.99
N ARG A 103 -11.34 -4.33 6.00
CA ARG A 103 -10.75 -5.67 6.05
C ARG A 103 -9.33 -5.61 6.62
N PRO A 104 -9.02 -6.36 7.70
CA PRO A 104 -7.71 -6.27 8.37
C PRO A 104 -6.55 -6.83 7.53
N PHE A 105 -6.85 -7.53 6.43
CA PHE A 105 -5.88 -8.08 5.49
C PHE A 105 -5.72 -7.25 4.21
N PHE A 106 -6.35 -6.07 4.14
CA PHE A 106 -6.33 -5.18 2.99
C PHE A 106 -5.22 -4.13 3.08
N LEU A 107 -4.47 -3.96 2.00
CA LEU A 107 -3.43 -2.95 1.83
C LEU A 107 -3.73 -2.11 0.59
N HIS A 108 -3.72 -0.79 0.73
CA HIS A 108 -3.85 0.13 -0.41
C HIS A 108 -2.49 0.71 -0.79
N LEU A 109 -2.11 0.53 -2.05
CA LEU A 109 -0.89 1.01 -2.67
C LEU A 109 -1.21 2.08 -3.71
N SER A 110 -0.65 3.28 -3.58
CA SER A 110 -0.71 4.27 -4.66
C SER A 110 0.65 4.40 -5.34
N ILE A 111 0.62 4.57 -6.66
CA ILE A 111 1.80 4.81 -7.49
C ILE A 111 1.64 6.07 -8.32
N ASP A 112 2.62 6.96 -8.21
CA ASP A 112 2.74 8.17 -9.02
C ASP A 112 4.13 8.24 -9.68
N ALA A 113 4.33 9.18 -10.59
CA ALA A 113 5.62 9.45 -11.20
C ALA A 113 5.71 10.91 -11.67
N PRO A 114 6.93 11.46 -11.82
CA PRO A 114 7.13 12.77 -12.42
C PRO A 114 6.37 12.91 -13.75
N LEU A 115 5.68 14.04 -13.92
CA LEU A 115 4.79 14.29 -15.06
C LEU A 115 5.47 14.07 -16.42
N THR A 116 6.74 14.50 -16.54
CA THR A 116 7.56 14.30 -17.74
C THR A 116 7.81 12.83 -18.06
N LEU A 117 8.09 12.00 -17.05
CA LEU A 117 8.25 10.55 -17.22
C LEU A 117 6.93 9.88 -17.56
N ARG A 118 5.82 10.30 -16.94
CA ARG A 118 4.49 9.78 -17.26
C ARG A 118 4.13 10.06 -18.72
N PHE A 119 4.40 11.28 -19.19
CA PHE A 119 4.20 11.65 -20.59
C PHE A 119 5.08 10.81 -21.54
N GLN A 120 6.38 10.67 -21.26
CA GLN A 120 7.27 9.85 -22.09
C GLN A 120 6.80 8.39 -22.18
N ARG A 121 6.38 7.80 -21.06
CA ARG A 121 5.82 6.43 -21.03
C ARG A 121 4.51 6.34 -21.81
N HIS A 122 3.67 7.36 -21.72
CA HIS A 122 2.43 7.44 -22.49
C HIS A 122 2.71 7.44 -23.99
N GLN A 123 3.67 8.25 -24.44
CA GLN A 123 4.11 8.29 -25.84
C GLN A 123 4.63 6.94 -26.32
N LEU A 124 5.53 6.31 -25.55
CA LEU A 124 6.09 5.01 -25.91
C LEU A 124 5.03 3.90 -25.98
N LYS A 125 4.03 3.94 -25.09
CA LYS A 125 2.96 2.94 -25.03
C LYS A 125 1.93 3.11 -26.16
N ASN A 126 1.55 4.34 -26.47
CA ASN A 126 0.42 4.63 -27.34
C ASN A 126 0.83 5.03 -28.77
N GLY A 127 2.11 5.31 -29.01
CA GLY A 127 2.64 5.64 -30.33
C GLY A 127 1.88 6.79 -30.99
N GLU A 128 1.35 6.56 -32.19
CA GLU A 128 0.55 7.55 -32.94
C GLU A 128 -0.78 7.93 -32.25
N LYS A 129 -1.29 7.08 -31.34
CA LYS A 129 -2.49 7.38 -30.54
C LYS A 129 -2.18 8.14 -29.24
N ALA A 130 -0.93 8.55 -29.04
CA ALA A 130 -0.55 9.30 -27.86
C ALA A 130 -1.06 10.74 -27.95
N LEU A 131 -1.72 11.18 -26.87
CA LEU A 131 -2.03 12.56 -26.57
C LEU A 131 -0.81 13.47 -26.76
N SER A 132 -1.07 14.67 -27.24
CA SER A 132 -0.10 15.76 -27.22
C SER A 132 0.30 16.12 -25.78
N ARG A 133 1.40 16.87 -25.63
CA ARG A 133 1.87 17.29 -24.31
C ARG A 133 0.82 18.13 -23.57
N SER A 134 0.13 19.02 -24.27
CA SER A 134 -0.90 19.88 -23.66
C SER A 134 -2.10 19.06 -23.20
N GLU A 135 -2.64 18.19 -24.07
CA GLU A 135 -3.77 17.31 -23.72
C GLU A 135 -3.42 16.37 -22.56
N PHE A 136 -2.19 15.85 -22.50
CA PHE A 136 -1.75 15.00 -21.40
C PHE A 136 -1.68 15.76 -20.07
N ILE A 137 -1.26 17.03 -20.07
CA ILE A 137 -1.24 17.88 -18.88
C ILE A 137 -2.68 18.16 -18.43
N GLU A 138 -3.54 18.60 -19.34
CA GLU A 138 -4.96 18.87 -19.05
C GLU A 138 -5.64 17.62 -18.48
N GLN A 139 -5.47 16.46 -19.11
CA GLN A 139 -6.04 15.22 -18.60
C GLN A 139 -5.43 14.82 -17.24
N SER A 140 -4.13 15.05 -17.02
CA SER A 140 -3.50 14.75 -15.73
C SER A 140 -4.02 15.66 -14.63
N ASP A 141 -4.26 16.93 -14.91
CA ASP A 141 -4.81 17.89 -13.96
C ASP A 141 -6.28 17.58 -13.67
N ASP A 142 -7.08 17.28 -14.69
CA ASP A 142 -8.47 16.85 -14.52
C ASP A 142 -8.56 15.57 -13.68
N LEU A 143 -7.68 14.59 -13.89
CA LEU A 143 -7.68 13.36 -13.10
C LEU A 143 -7.34 13.58 -11.61
N LEU A 144 -6.54 14.61 -11.28
CA LEU A 144 -6.05 14.84 -9.92
C LEU A 144 -6.82 15.92 -9.17
N PHE A 145 -7.24 16.97 -9.85
CA PHE A 145 -7.73 18.19 -9.22
C PHE A 145 -9.19 18.51 -9.56
N ASN A 146 -9.84 17.76 -10.45
CA ASN A 146 -11.27 17.88 -10.65
C ASN A 146 -12.02 17.32 -9.42
N ALA A 147 -12.91 18.14 -8.85
CA ALA A 147 -13.71 17.76 -7.67
C ALA A 147 -14.61 16.54 -7.91
N ALA A 148 -14.98 16.26 -9.17
CA ALA A 148 -15.76 15.07 -9.53
C ALA A 148 -14.92 13.78 -9.58
N ASN A 149 -13.59 13.88 -9.61
CA ASN A 149 -12.70 12.72 -9.70
C ASN A 149 -12.13 12.35 -8.32
N PRO A 150 -12.45 11.16 -7.77
CA PRO A 150 -12.01 10.78 -6.43
C PRO A 150 -10.54 10.32 -6.38
N LEU A 151 -9.81 10.28 -7.48
CA LEU A 151 -8.47 9.68 -7.55
C LEU A 151 -7.48 10.31 -6.56
N LEU A 152 -7.49 11.63 -6.38
CA LEU A 152 -6.60 12.29 -5.42
C LEU A 152 -6.95 11.92 -3.98
N GLU A 153 -8.24 11.87 -3.64
CA GLU A 153 -8.71 11.42 -2.32
C GLU A 153 -8.26 9.98 -2.06
N ILE A 154 -8.48 9.09 -3.03
CA ILE A 154 -8.08 7.68 -2.99
C ILE A 154 -6.57 7.60 -2.75
N ASN A 155 -5.75 8.21 -3.63
CA ASN A 155 -4.29 8.15 -3.54
C ASN A 155 -3.75 8.69 -2.20
N ASN A 156 -4.41 9.70 -1.62
CA ASN A 156 -4.01 10.28 -0.35
C ASN A 156 -4.19 9.34 0.84
N GLN A 157 -5.15 8.42 0.78
CA GLN A 157 -5.45 7.42 1.81
C GLN A 157 -4.62 6.14 1.69
N ALA A 158 -3.72 6.05 0.71
CA ALA A 158 -2.88 4.87 0.53
C ALA A 158 -1.94 4.61 1.71
N HIS A 159 -1.83 3.33 2.09
CA HIS A 159 -0.94 2.87 3.15
C HIS A 159 0.53 2.95 2.71
N ILE A 160 0.77 2.70 1.42
CA ILE A 160 2.09 2.82 0.81
C ILE A 160 1.96 3.72 -0.43
N LYS A 161 2.84 4.71 -0.52
CA LYS A 161 2.93 5.63 -1.65
C LYS A 161 4.26 5.42 -2.37
N ILE A 162 4.22 5.05 -3.63
CA ILE A 162 5.41 4.83 -4.47
C ILE A 162 5.51 5.98 -5.47
N ILE A 163 6.68 6.63 -5.50
CA ILE A 163 7.01 7.58 -6.56
C ILE A 163 7.97 6.88 -7.53
N ASN A 164 7.43 6.45 -8.66
CA ASN A 164 8.16 5.74 -9.71
C ASN A 164 8.99 6.69 -10.57
N THR A 165 10.19 6.99 -10.08
CA THR A 165 11.24 7.74 -10.79
C THR A 165 12.08 6.87 -11.73
N SER A 166 11.79 5.58 -11.85
CA SER A 166 12.60 4.66 -12.65
C SER A 166 12.39 4.86 -14.15
N THR A 167 13.47 4.90 -14.92
CA THR A 167 13.44 5.02 -16.39
C THR A 167 13.34 3.66 -17.08
N SER A 168 13.67 2.57 -16.38
CA SER A 168 13.55 1.20 -16.87
C SER A 168 12.65 0.33 -15.99
N LEU A 169 12.12 -0.76 -16.57
CA LEU A 169 11.32 -1.76 -15.83
C LEU A 169 12.17 -2.51 -14.78
N LYS A 170 13.44 -2.78 -15.11
CA LYS A 170 14.35 -3.47 -14.20
C LYS A 170 14.54 -2.66 -12.91
N ASP A 171 14.78 -1.37 -13.02
CA ASP A 171 14.98 -0.49 -11.86
C ASP A 171 13.70 -0.35 -11.04
N LEU A 172 12.54 -0.35 -11.68
CA LEU A 172 11.26 -0.39 -10.97
C LEU A 172 11.14 -1.67 -10.13
N TYR A 173 11.43 -2.84 -10.71
CA TYR A 173 11.30 -4.12 -10.01
C TYR A 173 12.30 -4.27 -8.86
N VAL A 174 13.53 -3.77 -9.01
CA VAL A 174 14.50 -3.71 -7.91
C VAL A 174 13.94 -2.88 -6.76
N LYS A 175 13.45 -1.65 -7.04
CA LYS A 175 12.84 -0.80 -5.99
C LYS A 175 11.62 -1.47 -5.34
N LEU A 176 10.77 -2.14 -6.11
CA LEU A 176 9.61 -2.85 -5.55
C LEU A 176 10.03 -3.99 -4.62
N SER A 177 11.13 -4.70 -4.95
CA SER A 177 11.67 -5.76 -4.10
C SER A 177 12.25 -5.23 -2.79
N GLU A 178 12.89 -4.06 -2.80
CA GLU A 178 13.45 -3.42 -1.60
C GLU A 178 12.37 -2.89 -0.66
N LEU A 179 11.19 -2.53 -1.18
CA LEU A 179 10.09 -1.99 -0.38
C LEU A 179 9.40 -3.03 0.51
N ASP A 180 9.65 -4.32 0.27
CA ASP A 180 9.04 -5.44 1.00
C ASP A 180 7.51 -5.26 1.14
N LEU A 181 6.83 -5.17 0.00
CA LEU A 181 5.38 -4.96 -0.08
C LEU A 181 4.59 -6.08 0.61
N LEU A 182 5.20 -7.26 0.76
CA LEU A 182 4.58 -8.45 1.31
C LEU A 182 4.70 -8.56 2.84
N ASN A 183 5.35 -7.57 3.47
CA ASN A 183 5.52 -7.54 4.90
C ASN A 183 4.17 -7.46 5.64
N GLN A 184 3.78 -8.55 6.29
CA GLN A 184 2.51 -8.64 7.01
C GLN A 184 2.45 -7.76 8.25
N GLU A 185 3.59 -7.34 8.82
CA GLU A 185 3.61 -6.45 9.98
C GLU A 185 2.98 -5.08 9.69
N ARG A 186 2.86 -4.71 8.41
CA ARG A 186 2.16 -3.49 7.96
C ARG A 186 0.67 -3.55 8.23
N LEU A 187 0.09 -4.74 8.15
CA LEU A 187 -1.34 -4.98 8.34
C LEU A 187 -1.65 -5.41 9.77
N ARG A 188 -0.80 -6.28 10.32
CA ARG A 188 -0.91 -6.78 11.68
C ARG A 188 0.48 -6.82 12.31
N PRO A 189 0.86 -5.81 13.11
CA PRO A 189 2.17 -5.81 13.75
C PRO A 189 2.32 -7.02 14.66
N THR A 190 3.55 -7.53 14.77
CA THR A 190 3.93 -8.47 15.83
C THR A 190 3.71 -7.86 17.21
N TRP A 191 3.64 -8.68 18.25
CA TRP A 191 3.50 -8.21 19.62
C TRP A 191 4.58 -7.20 19.99
N ASP A 192 5.83 -7.49 19.64
CA ASP A 192 6.97 -6.60 19.89
C ASP A 192 6.79 -5.26 19.19
N SER A 193 6.49 -5.27 17.89
CA SER A 193 6.21 -4.05 17.11
C SER A 193 5.03 -3.27 17.67
N TYR A 194 3.98 -3.95 18.13
CA TYR A 194 2.81 -3.34 18.77
C TYR A 194 3.17 -2.66 20.10
N PHE A 195 3.87 -3.36 21.00
CA PHE A 195 4.26 -2.80 22.31
C PHE A 195 5.27 -1.68 22.19
N MET A 196 6.21 -1.78 21.24
CA MET A 196 7.15 -0.70 20.95
C MET A 196 6.40 0.53 20.42
N ARG A 197 5.44 0.39 19.51
CA ARG A 197 4.60 1.51 19.05
C ARG A 197 3.79 2.15 20.18
N LEU A 198 3.30 1.36 21.13
CA LEU A 198 2.62 1.89 22.32
C LEU A 198 3.57 2.67 23.23
N ALA A 199 4.79 2.17 23.47
CA ALA A 199 5.81 2.90 24.23
C ALA A 199 6.19 4.21 23.52
N ASP A 200 6.26 4.18 22.20
CA ASP A 200 6.53 5.35 21.39
C ASP A 200 5.43 6.40 21.51
N LEU A 201 4.16 5.96 21.44
CA LEU A 201 2.99 6.83 21.63
C LEU A 201 2.96 7.42 23.04
N ALA A 202 3.28 6.63 24.07
CA ALA A 202 3.39 7.12 25.44
C ALA A 202 4.50 8.18 25.57
N ALA A 203 5.65 7.98 24.92
CA ALA A 203 6.75 8.94 24.92
C ALA A 203 6.36 10.33 24.37
N LEU A 204 5.42 10.39 23.42
CA LEU A 204 4.90 11.65 22.86
C LEU A 204 4.14 12.50 23.89
N ARG A 205 3.67 11.89 25.00
CA ARG A 205 3.05 12.61 26.11
C ARG A 205 4.05 13.23 27.09
N SER A 206 5.34 12.91 26.98
CA SER A 206 6.37 13.47 27.85
C SER A 206 6.47 14.99 27.70
N ASN A 207 6.50 15.67 28.85
CA ASN A 207 6.73 17.11 28.95
C ASN A 207 8.24 17.46 28.98
N CYS A 208 9.13 16.47 28.99
CA CYS A 208 10.57 16.68 28.99
C CYS A 208 11.03 17.09 27.59
N MET A 209 11.79 18.19 27.51
CA MET A 209 12.29 18.72 26.23
C MET A 209 13.64 18.10 25.81
N LYS A 210 14.35 17.44 26.72
CA LYS A 210 15.66 16.80 26.43
C LYS A 210 15.55 15.34 26.04
N ARG A 211 14.67 14.58 26.68
CA ARG A 211 14.52 13.13 26.49
C ARG A 211 13.05 12.76 26.56
N ARG A 212 12.50 12.23 25.47
CA ARG A 212 11.14 11.69 25.43
C ARG A 212 11.20 10.17 25.59
N VAL A 213 10.89 9.71 26.80
CA VAL A 213 10.92 8.29 27.17
C VAL A 213 9.50 7.83 27.44
N GLY A 214 9.13 6.70 26.83
CA GLY A 214 7.90 6.00 27.11
C GLY A 214 8.20 4.54 27.44
N CYS A 215 7.29 3.91 28.18
CA CYS A 215 7.39 2.53 28.63
C CYS A 215 6.00 1.89 28.62
N VAL A 216 5.99 0.57 28.39
CA VAL A 216 4.82 -0.29 28.50
C VAL A 216 5.23 -1.52 29.29
N ILE A 217 4.45 -1.85 30.33
CA ILE A 217 4.58 -3.10 31.07
C ILE A 217 3.56 -4.08 30.49
N VAL A 218 4.04 -5.25 30.08
CA VAL A 218 3.24 -6.28 29.44
C VAL A 218 3.33 -7.57 30.25
N LYS A 219 2.20 -8.25 30.40
CA LYS A 219 2.12 -9.61 30.93
C LYS A 219 1.16 -10.40 30.04
N ASP A 220 1.56 -11.59 29.59
CA ASP A 220 0.71 -12.48 28.78
C ASP A 220 0.11 -11.79 27.53
N ASN A 221 0.94 -11.03 26.82
CA ASN A 221 0.54 -10.19 25.67
C ASN A 221 -0.55 -9.15 25.97
N ARG A 222 -0.78 -8.82 27.24
CA ARG A 222 -1.70 -7.78 27.69
C ARG A 222 -0.93 -6.62 28.31
N VAL A 223 -1.31 -5.41 27.94
CA VAL A 223 -0.80 -4.18 28.56
C VAL A 223 -1.30 -4.11 29.99
N VAL A 224 -0.38 -4.09 30.96
CA VAL A 224 -0.65 -3.93 32.39
C VAL A 224 -0.65 -2.44 32.75
N ALA A 225 0.35 -1.71 32.26
CA ALA A 225 0.50 -0.28 32.50
C ALA A 225 1.30 0.38 31.37
N THR A 226 1.08 1.68 31.21
CA THR A 226 1.89 2.55 30.33
C THR A 226 2.42 3.72 31.14
N GLY A 227 3.56 4.27 30.74
CA GLY A 227 4.17 5.40 31.42
C GLY A 227 5.10 6.18 30.51
N TYR A 228 5.42 7.39 30.91
CA TYR A 228 6.40 8.25 30.27
C TYR A 228 7.11 9.09 31.33
N ASN A 229 8.32 9.54 31.01
CA ASN A 229 9.05 10.43 31.92
C ASN A 229 8.42 11.83 31.91
N GLY A 230 8.39 12.48 33.07
CA GLY A 230 8.00 13.88 33.15
C GLY A 230 8.28 14.51 34.49
N THR A 231 7.99 15.80 34.58
CA THR A 231 8.11 16.56 35.83
C THR A 231 7.18 15.98 36.92
N PRO A 232 7.66 15.81 38.16
CA PRO A 232 6.81 15.43 39.30
C PRO A 232 5.61 16.36 39.48
N ARG A 233 4.60 15.89 40.23
CA ARG A 233 3.43 16.71 40.55
C ARG A 233 3.84 17.99 41.28
N ASN A 234 3.13 19.07 41.01
CA ASN A 234 3.30 20.39 41.64
C ASN A 234 4.61 21.12 41.28
N LEU A 235 5.24 20.75 40.16
CA LEU A 235 6.38 21.46 39.60
C LEU A 235 6.06 21.90 38.17
N THR A 236 6.59 23.05 37.77
CA THR A 236 6.44 23.56 36.40
C THR A 236 7.04 22.60 35.39
N ASN A 237 6.29 22.29 34.35
CA ASN A 237 6.74 21.35 33.34
C ASN A 237 7.95 21.90 32.57
N CYS A 238 8.83 21.03 32.06
CA CYS A 238 9.98 21.50 31.27
C CYS A 238 9.56 22.21 29.97
N ASN A 239 8.44 21.81 29.36
CA ASN A 239 7.88 22.48 28.19
C ASN A 239 7.19 23.82 28.51
N GLU A 240 7.06 24.17 29.79
CA GLU A 240 6.52 25.45 30.30
C GLU A 240 7.64 26.33 30.90
N GLY A 241 8.92 25.97 30.70
CA GLY A 241 10.06 26.73 31.20
C GLY A 241 10.55 26.34 32.60
N GLY A 242 10.11 25.21 33.16
CA GLY A 242 10.63 24.68 34.43
C GLY A 242 12.11 24.27 34.35
N SER A 243 12.92 24.73 35.31
CA SER A 243 14.38 24.54 35.38
C SER A 243 14.81 23.09 35.62
N GLU A 244 16.02 22.76 35.16
CA GLU A 244 16.59 21.43 35.02
C GLU A 244 17.00 20.73 36.33
N GLN A 245 16.09 20.02 37.00
CA GLN A 245 16.52 18.95 37.92
C GLN A 245 15.69 17.68 37.69
N PRO A 246 16.27 16.63 37.05
CA PRO A 246 15.55 15.40 36.80
C PRO A 246 15.58 14.53 38.06
N TYR A 247 14.62 14.73 38.96
CA TYR A 247 14.34 13.72 40.00
C TYR A 247 13.40 12.66 39.43
N LEU A 248 13.98 11.65 38.78
CA LEU A 248 13.29 10.38 38.56
C LEU A 248 14.27 9.22 38.79
N HIS A 249 14.39 8.79 40.05
CA HIS A 249 14.79 7.42 40.37
C HIS A 249 13.56 6.51 40.18
N ALA A 250 13.26 6.18 38.93
CA ALA A 250 12.39 5.07 38.61
C ALA A 250 13.16 4.19 37.63
N TYR A 251 13.53 2.99 38.04
CA TYR A 251 14.04 1.97 37.14
C TYR A 251 12.90 1.58 36.20
N VAL A 252 12.87 2.21 35.04
CA VAL A 252 11.91 1.95 33.97
C VAL A 252 12.74 1.78 32.70
N TYR A 253 12.68 0.58 32.15
CA TYR A 253 13.41 0.23 30.92
C TYR A 253 13.07 1.22 29.81
N THR A 254 14.12 1.86 29.30
CA THR A 254 14.07 2.92 28.30
C THR A 254 14.45 2.38 26.92
N ARG A 255 14.02 3.07 25.86
CA ARG A 255 14.31 2.68 24.46
C ARG A 255 15.80 2.44 24.23
N LYS A 256 16.13 1.16 24.00
CA LYS A 256 17.09 0.61 23.01
C LYS A 256 17.22 -0.91 23.11
N LYS A 257 16.62 -1.53 24.13
CA LYS A 257 16.51 -2.98 24.27
C LYS A 257 15.15 -3.36 24.86
N MET A 258 14.54 -4.39 24.29
CA MET A 258 13.54 -5.17 25.03
C MET A 258 14.24 -5.80 26.22
N HIS A 259 13.66 -5.64 27.40
CA HIS A 259 14.09 -6.34 28.59
C HIS A 259 12.93 -7.23 29.03
N TYR A 260 13.05 -8.53 28.76
CA TYR A 260 12.14 -9.52 29.32
C TYR A 260 12.43 -9.64 30.81
N LEU A 261 11.52 -9.12 31.63
CA LEU A 261 11.45 -9.50 33.03
C LEU A 261 10.84 -10.91 33.06
N LYS A 262 11.69 -11.95 33.06
CA LYS A 262 11.23 -13.30 33.39
C LYS A 262 10.78 -13.27 34.84
N SER A 263 9.51 -13.57 35.09
CA SER A 263 9.10 -14.00 36.43
C SER A 263 9.78 -15.35 36.66
N GLU A 264 10.78 -15.40 37.52
CA GLU A 264 11.17 -16.66 38.13
C GLU A 264 9.95 -17.11 38.96
N GLU A 265 9.25 -18.12 38.47
CA GLU A 265 8.30 -18.89 39.27
C GLU A 265 9.12 -19.52 40.40
N THR A 266 9.11 -18.87 41.56
CA THR A 266 9.52 -19.48 42.81
C THR A 266 8.34 -20.36 43.24
N VAL A 267 8.47 -21.66 42.97
CA VAL A 267 7.68 -22.73 43.56
C VAL A 267 8.11 -22.94 45.00
#